data_AF-A0A924DY23-F1
#
_entry.id   AF-A0A924DY23-F1
#
_cell.length_a   1.000
_cell.length_b   1.000
_cell.length_c   1.000
_cell.angle_alpha   90.00
_cell.angle_beta   90.00
_cell.angle_gamma   90.00
#
_symmetry.space_group_name_H-M   'P 1'
#
loop_
_entity.id
_entity.type
_entity.pdbx_description
1 polymer ?
#
loop_
_entity_poly.entity_id
_entity_poly.type
_entity_poly.pdbx_seq_one_letter_code
_entity_poly.pdbx_strand_id
1 'polypeptide(L)'
;MTFDGESAVIAGLAATFAMTLFYVWALWVGWLHLDFARLLGDGVMRHGPGTVVVGLLLHFASGGAFGLLYAALFDIVGLSPTPIALLVGAGFGVFHFLLAMPLIHLAGNLGARHRLPGDVNPGEWGINYGPQEAGLRLVGHMLYGTVMAAIYSALKVDPAYRTAALATAVVSVVGLVVLYQRLFQQGELEIRRQGQAPTQRHLSTDEVLAARARVQQRFEQGEITFDEYQRQRRSYAIDP
;
A
#
# COMPACT_ATOMS: atom_id res chain seq x y z
N MET A 1 -22.68 23.47 9.03
CA MET A 1 -21.30 23.87 9.36
C MET A 1 -20.55 24.14 8.07
N THR A 2 -19.57 25.04 8.05
CA THR A 2 -18.78 25.30 6.83
C THR A 2 -17.79 24.15 6.59
N PHE A 3 -17.67 23.76 5.32
CA PHE A 3 -16.67 22.80 4.86
C PHE A 3 -15.28 23.42 4.94
N ASP A 4 -14.33 22.70 5.52
CA ASP A 4 -12.94 23.12 5.67
C ASP A 4 -12.00 22.23 4.86
N GLY A 5 -11.78 22.64 3.60
CA GLY A 5 -10.96 21.88 2.67
C GLY A 5 -9.50 21.75 3.10
N GLU A 6 -8.93 22.75 3.78
CA GLU A 6 -7.54 22.71 4.23
C GLU A 6 -7.37 21.64 5.32
N SER A 7 -8.21 21.68 6.36
CA SER A 7 -8.21 20.68 7.43
C SER A 7 -8.46 19.27 6.88
N ALA A 8 -9.32 19.15 5.86
CA ALA A 8 -9.62 17.89 5.20
C ALA A 8 -8.39 17.29 4.48
N VAL A 9 -7.64 18.10 3.74
CA VAL A 9 -6.40 17.64 3.08
C VAL A 9 -5.35 17.24 4.11
N ILE A 10 -5.12 18.06 5.15
CA ILE A 10 -4.14 17.76 6.20
C ILE A 10 -4.48 16.41 6.87
N ALA A 11 -5.74 16.24 7.26
CA ALA A 11 -6.21 15.02 7.90
C ALA A 11 -6.10 13.80 6.96
N GLY A 12 -6.41 13.97 5.67
CA GLY A 12 -6.30 12.91 4.66
C GLY A 12 -4.84 12.46 4.48
N LEU A 13 -3.92 13.40 4.33
CA LEU A 13 -2.49 13.09 4.19
C LEU A 13 -1.92 12.40 5.44
N ALA A 14 -2.28 12.89 6.64
CA ALA A 14 -1.85 12.27 7.89
C ALA A 14 -2.42 10.86 8.07
N ALA A 15 -3.67 10.64 7.68
CA ALA A 15 -4.28 9.31 7.67
C ALA A 15 -3.61 8.36 6.67
N THR A 16 -3.28 8.83 5.46
CA THR A 16 -2.54 8.04 4.48
C THR A 16 -1.15 7.68 4.97
N PHE A 17 -0.47 8.60 5.64
CA PHE A 17 0.82 8.34 6.25
C PHE A 17 0.72 7.24 7.32
N ALA A 18 -0.26 7.30 8.22
CA ALA A 18 -0.48 6.29 9.24
C ALA A 18 -0.77 4.90 8.63
N MET A 19 -1.64 4.84 7.63
CA MET A 19 -1.93 3.59 6.91
C MET A 19 -0.71 3.05 6.17
N THR A 20 0.10 3.93 5.54
CA THR A 20 1.32 3.52 4.84
C THR A 20 2.34 2.95 5.83
N LEU A 21 2.54 3.58 6.99
CA LEU A 21 3.41 3.03 8.04
C LEU A 21 2.97 1.65 8.48
N PHE A 22 1.66 1.45 8.68
CA PHE A 22 1.11 0.15 9.02
C PHE A 22 1.44 -0.90 7.94
N TYR A 23 1.26 -0.57 6.66
CA TYR A 23 1.59 -1.50 5.57
C TYR A 23 3.09 -1.77 5.43
N VAL A 24 3.96 -0.76 5.59
CA VAL A 24 5.41 -0.93 5.60
C VAL A 24 5.83 -1.88 6.71
N TRP A 25 5.31 -1.65 7.93
CA TRP A 25 5.58 -2.51 9.06
C TRP A 25 5.09 -3.95 8.80
N ALA A 26 3.87 -4.11 8.28
CA ALA A 26 3.30 -5.41 7.96
C ALA A 26 4.08 -6.14 6.84
N LEU A 27 4.61 -5.42 5.85
CA LEU A 27 5.52 -5.98 4.84
C LEU A 27 6.84 -6.43 5.48
N TRP A 28 7.39 -5.61 6.38
CA TRP A 28 8.66 -5.89 7.05
C TRP A 28 8.61 -7.14 7.94
N VAL A 29 7.50 -7.36 8.66
CA VAL A 29 7.30 -8.59 9.47
C VAL A 29 6.73 -9.76 8.68
N GLY A 30 6.54 -9.62 7.36
CA GLY A 30 6.06 -10.67 6.45
C GLY A 30 4.56 -10.99 6.55
N TRP A 31 3.75 -10.13 7.17
CA TRP A 31 2.29 -10.28 7.23
C TRP A 31 1.59 -9.84 5.94
N LEU A 32 2.20 -8.89 5.23
CA LEU A 32 1.82 -8.50 3.87
C LEU A 32 2.93 -8.89 2.91
N HIS A 33 2.55 -9.13 1.67
CA HIS A 33 3.44 -9.52 0.59
C HIS A 33 3.33 -8.63 -0.63
N LEU A 34 2.13 -8.09 -0.91
CA LEU A 34 1.95 -7.18 -2.03
C LEU A 34 2.42 -5.78 -1.66
N ASP A 35 3.53 -5.37 -2.27
CA ASP A 35 3.98 -3.98 -2.27
C ASP A 35 3.02 -3.13 -3.13
N PHE A 36 2.09 -2.44 -2.46
CA PHE A 36 1.10 -1.61 -3.12
C PHE A 36 1.72 -0.36 -3.77
N ALA A 37 2.83 0.16 -3.24
CA ALA A 37 3.48 1.34 -3.78
C ALA A 37 4.11 0.99 -5.13
N ARG A 38 4.86 -0.10 -5.19
CA ARG A 38 5.39 -0.61 -6.47
C ARG A 38 4.26 -0.93 -7.46
N LEU A 39 3.20 -1.61 -7.00
CA LEU A 39 2.06 -1.95 -7.84
C LEU A 39 1.39 -0.71 -8.47
N LEU A 40 1.13 0.34 -7.69
CA LEU A 40 0.53 1.57 -8.19
C LEU A 40 1.45 2.29 -9.20
N GLY A 41 2.76 2.33 -8.91
CA GLY A 41 3.72 2.91 -9.83
C GLY A 41 3.82 2.14 -11.15
N ASP A 42 3.81 0.81 -11.12
CA ASP A 42 3.90 -0.03 -12.32
C ASP A 42 2.66 0.13 -13.22
N GLY A 43 1.52 0.52 -12.64
CA GLY A 43 0.32 0.90 -13.37
C GLY A 43 0.49 2.16 -14.24
N VAL A 44 1.46 3.02 -13.91
CA VAL A 44 1.69 4.32 -14.58
C VAL A 44 2.97 4.35 -15.40
N MET A 45 4.04 3.74 -14.92
CA MET A 45 5.34 3.74 -15.58
C MET A 45 5.93 2.34 -15.69
N ARG A 46 6.97 2.20 -16.53
CA ARG A 46 7.76 0.97 -16.60
C ARG A 46 8.47 0.72 -15.26
N HIS A 47 8.64 -0.55 -14.92
CA HIS A 47 9.29 -0.98 -13.70
C HIS A 47 10.72 -0.42 -13.58
N GLY A 48 11.05 0.09 -12.41
CA GLY A 48 12.38 0.59 -12.10
C GLY A 48 12.46 1.28 -10.73
N PRO A 49 13.60 1.91 -10.41
CA PRO A 49 13.82 2.54 -9.10
C PRO A 49 12.83 3.67 -8.76
N GLY A 50 12.27 4.34 -9.78
CA GLY A 50 11.30 5.42 -9.61
C GLY A 50 9.87 4.95 -9.34
N THR A 51 9.55 3.68 -9.61
CA THR A 51 8.18 3.13 -9.53
C THR A 51 7.58 3.34 -8.14
N VAL A 52 8.32 2.99 -7.09
CA VAL A 52 7.86 3.10 -5.70
C VAL A 52 7.53 4.55 -5.34
N VAL A 53 8.35 5.52 -5.79
CA VAL A 53 8.12 6.94 -5.53
C VAL A 53 6.82 7.39 -6.20
N VAL A 54 6.63 7.05 -7.47
CA VAL A 54 5.41 7.40 -8.21
C VAL A 54 4.18 6.78 -7.54
N GLY A 55 4.26 5.51 -7.13
CA GLY A 55 3.17 4.85 -6.43
C GLY A 55 2.83 5.47 -5.08
N LEU A 56 3.84 5.83 -4.27
CA LEU A 56 3.62 6.57 -3.03
C LEU A 56 2.96 7.93 -3.30
N LEU A 57 3.43 8.69 -4.29
CA LEU A 57 2.83 9.98 -4.67
C LEU A 57 1.36 9.81 -5.06
N LEU A 58 1.04 8.81 -5.89
CA LEU A 58 -0.34 8.49 -6.26
C LEU A 58 -1.18 8.11 -5.04
N HIS A 59 -0.61 7.32 -4.12
CA HIS A 59 -1.29 6.92 -2.90
C HIS A 59 -1.62 8.12 -2.00
N PHE A 60 -0.67 9.02 -1.78
CA PHE A 60 -0.89 10.26 -1.01
C PHE A 60 -1.85 11.23 -1.70
N ALA A 61 -1.76 11.39 -3.02
CA ALA A 61 -2.72 12.19 -3.78
C ALA A 61 -4.15 11.64 -3.65
N SER A 62 -4.30 10.32 -3.78
CA SER A 62 -5.59 9.63 -3.60
C SER A 62 -6.09 9.78 -2.17
N GLY A 63 -5.20 9.66 -1.19
CA GLY A 63 -5.45 9.91 0.22
C GLY A 63 -6.02 11.30 0.49
N GLY A 64 -5.36 12.35 -0.02
CA GLY A 64 -5.89 13.72 0.08
C GLY A 64 -7.28 13.88 -0.53
N ALA A 65 -7.52 13.27 -1.70
CA ALA A 65 -8.83 13.29 -2.36
C ALA A 65 -9.91 12.56 -1.54
N PHE A 66 -9.60 11.38 -0.99
CA PHE A 66 -10.50 10.67 -0.08
C PHE A 66 -10.72 11.45 1.22
N GLY A 67 -9.72 12.16 1.73
CA GLY A 67 -9.85 13.06 2.89
C GLY A 67 -10.91 14.14 2.65
N LEU A 68 -10.89 14.78 1.48
CA LEU A 68 -11.92 15.75 1.09
C LEU A 68 -13.32 15.11 1.06
N LEU A 69 -13.45 13.90 0.51
CA LEU A 69 -14.72 13.17 0.47
C LEU A 69 -15.24 12.85 1.89
N TYR A 70 -14.36 12.36 2.77
CA TYR A 70 -14.70 12.06 4.17
C TYR A 70 -15.17 13.32 4.91
N ALA A 71 -14.43 14.42 4.80
CA ALA A 71 -14.76 15.68 5.43
C ALA A 71 -16.12 16.22 4.96
N ALA A 72 -16.39 16.15 3.65
CA ALA A 72 -17.67 16.55 3.09
C ALA A 72 -18.83 15.72 3.67
N LEU A 73 -18.69 14.40 3.73
CA LEU A 73 -19.71 13.51 4.31
C LEU A 73 -19.92 13.78 5.80
N PHE A 74 -18.84 13.97 6.56
CA PHE A 74 -18.92 14.29 7.98
C PHE A 74 -19.65 15.60 8.24
N ASP A 75 -19.39 16.61 7.43
CA ASP A 75 -20.02 17.93 7.58
C ASP A 75 -21.48 17.93 7.14
N ILE A 76 -21.82 17.22 6.05
CA ILE A 76 -23.20 17.08 5.57
C ILE A 76 -24.08 16.39 6.62
N VAL A 77 -23.56 15.34 7.27
CA VAL A 77 -24.31 14.55 8.25
C VAL A 77 -24.20 15.12 9.67
N GLY A 78 -23.34 16.13 9.89
CA GLY A 78 -23.13 16.74 11.21
C GLY A 78 -22.39 15.84 12.19
N LEU A 79 -21.53 14.95 11.68
CA LEU A 79 -20.79 13.97 12.48
C LEU A 79 -19.49 14.52 13.07
N SER A 80 -19.02 15.69 12.64
CA SER A 80 -17.81 16.32 13.20
C SER A 80 -18.10 17.72 13.75
N PRO A 81 -17.56 18.10 14.92
CA PRO A 81 -16.77 17.27 15.84
C PRO A 81 -17.69 16.51 16.81
N THR A 82 -17.77 15.18 16.69
CA THR A 82 -18.49 14.34 17.66
C THR A 82 -17.64 13.15 18.10
N PRO A 83 -17.82 12.59 19.31
CA PRO A 83 -17.10 11.40 19.75
C PRO A 83 -17.35 10.18 18.84
N ILE A 84 -18.54 10.08 18.23
CA ILE A 84 -18.90 8.99 17.34
C ILE A 84 -18.21 9.09 15.96
N ALA A 85 -17.61 10.24 15.63
CA ALA A 85 -16.88 10.46 14.38
C ALA A 85 -15.79 9.41 14.15
N LEU A 86 -15.11 8.94 15.20
CA LEU A 86 -14.06 7.93 15.08
C LEU A 86 -14.61 6.58 14.62
N LEU A 87 -15.71 6.12 15.23
CA LEU A 87 -16.37 4.87 14.87
C LEU A 87 -16.95 4.93 13.45
N VAL A 88 -17.58 6.05 13.10
CA VAL A 88 -18.11 6.25 11.75
C VAL A 88 -16.97 6.37 10.73
N GLY A 89 -15.86 7.01 11.10
CA GLY A 89 -14.64 7.08 10.29
C GLY A 89 -14.07 5.70 9.98
N ALA A 90 -13.94 4.83 10.99
CA ALA A 90 -13.55 3.44 10.81
C ALA A 90 -14.52 2.69 9.86
N GLY A 91 -15.83 2.91 10.03
CA GLY A 91 -16.87 2.37 9.15
C GLY A 91 -16.72 2.83 7.69
N PHE A 92 -16.49 4.13 7.45
CA PHE A 92 -16.15 4.62 6.11
C PHE A 92 -14.85 4.03 5.58
N GLY A 93 -13.89 3.68 6.44
CA GLY A 93 -12.71 2.92 6.06
C GLY A 93 -13.03 1.62 5.32
N VAL A 94 -14.11 0.92 5.72
CA VAL A 94 -14.60 -0.27 5.00
C VAL A 94 -15.06 0.09 3.60
N PHE A 95 -15.86 1.15 3.44
CA PHE A 95 -16.30 1.61 2.12
C PHE A 95 -15.14 2.09 1.26
N HIS A 96 -14.17 2.79 1.84
CA HIS A 96 -12.95 3.20 1.16
C HIS A 96 -12.16 1.99 0.68
N PHE A 97 -11.99 0.94 1.50
CA PHE A 97 -11.40 -0.32 1.03
C PHE A 97 -12.18 -0.91 -0.16
N LEU A 98 -13.51 -0.94 -0.06
CA LEU A 98 -14.38 -1.43 -1.13
C LEU A 98 -14.25 -0.63 -2.45
N LEU A 99 -13.92 0.66 -2.36
CA LEU A 99 -13.71 1.50 -3.55
C LEU A 99 -12.26 1.49 -4.06
N ALA A 100 -11.28 1.41 -3.16
CA ALA A 100 -9.87 1.50 -3.48
C ALA A 100 -9.33 0.21 -4.12
N MET A 101 -9.75 -0.96 -3.63
CA MET A 101 -9.18 -2.22 -4.11
C MET A 101 -9.50 -2.57 -5.57
N PRO A 102 -10.69 -2.26 -6.14
CA PRO A 102 -10.91 -2.42 -7.57
C PRO A 102 -9.99 -1.52 -8.40
N LEU A 103 -9.67 -0.32 -7.91
CA LEU A 103 -8.70 0.58 -8.55
C LEU A 103 -7.28 0.00 -8.48
N ILE A 104 -6.91 -0.64 -7.37
CA ILE A 104 -5.64 -1.36 -7.25
C ILE A 104 -5.59 -2.56 -8.21
N HIS A 105 -6.68 -3.31 -8.34
CA HIS A 105 -6.77 -4.41 -9.30
C HIS A 105 -6.59 -3.90 -10.74
N LEU A 106 -7.28 -2.82 -11.10
CA LEU A 106 -7.15 -2.16 -12.39
C LEU A 106 -5.73 -1.65 -12.65
N ALA A 107 -5.13 -0.91 -11.71
CA ALA A 107 -3.75 -0.45 -11.80
C ALA A 107 -2.79 -1.62 -12.01
N GLY A 108 -3.06 -2.72 -11.31
CA GLY A 108 -2.34 -3.96 -11.48
C GLY A 108 -2.45 -4.56 -12.89
N ASN A 109 -3.64 -4.59 -13.47
CA ASN A 109 -3.84 -5.09 -14.84
C ASN A 109 -3.21 -4.16 -15.89
N LEU A 110 -3.29 -2.84 -15.70
CA LEU A 110 -2.63 -1.85 -16.58
C LEU A 110 -1.11 -1.97 -16.50
N GLY A 111 -0.59 -2.25 -15.31
CA GLY A 111 0.82 -2.51 -15.05
C GLY A 111 1.28 -3.91 -15.41
N ALA A 112 0.40 -4.83 -15.84
CA ALA A 112 0.76 -6.23 -16.10
C ALA A 112 1.87 -6.36 -17.15
N ARG A 113 1.91 -5.45 -18.14
CA ARG A 113 2.97 -5.34 -19.15
C ARG A 113 4.31 -4.81 -18.61
N HIS A 114 4.30 -4.23 -17.41
CA HIS A 114 5.47 -3.69 -16.72
C HIS A 114 5.90 -4.56 -15.54
N ARG A 115 5.07 -5.50 -15.09
CA ARG A 115 5.41 -6.41 -13.99
C ARG A 115 6.55 -7.34 -14.36
N LEU A 116 7.27 -7.78 -13.32
CA LEU A 116 8.26 -8.82 -13.50
C LEU A 116 7.54 -10.15 -13.82
N PRO A 117 8.06 -10.95 -14.78
CA PRO A 117 7.42 -12.21 -15.15
C PRO A 117 7.26 -13.15 -13.94
N GLY A 118 6.03 -13.56 -13.61
CA GLY A 118 5.73 -14.39 -12.43
C GLY A 118 5.30 -13.61 -11.19
N ASP A 119 5.01 -12.31 -11.31
CA ASP A 119 4.27 -11.59 -10.28
C ASP A 119 2.81 -12.03 -10.19
N VAL A 120 2.37 -12.36 -8.97
CA VAL A 120 1.00 -12.78 -8.70
C VAL A 120 0.07 -11.61 -9.02
N ASN A 121 -0.92 -11.83 -9.89
CA ASN A 121 -2.00 -10.86 -10.03
C ASN A 121 -2.69 -10.76 -8.67
N PRO A 122 -2.79 -9.57 -8.05
CA PRO A 122 -3.42 -9.43 -6.74
C PRO A 122 -4.86 -9.94 -6.69
N GLY A 123 -5.53 -10.05 -7.84
CA GLY A 123 -6.94 -10.36 -7.91
C GLY A 123 -7.78 -9.20 -7.39
N GLU A 124 -9.08 -9.38 -7.37
CA GLU A 124 -9.96 -8.44 -6.68
C GLU A 124 -9.63 -8.48 -5.18
N TRP A 125 -9.61 -7.33 -4.52
CA TRP A 125 -9.38 -7.24 -3.05
C TRP A 125 -8.01 -7.72 -2.57
N GLY A 126 -7.05 -8.01 -3.47
CA GLY A 126 -5.76 -8.57 -3.07
C GLY A 126 -5.84 -10.04 -2.64
N ILE A 127 -6.96 -10.73 -2.92
CA ILE A 127 -7.27 -12.05 -2.37
C ILE A 127 -6.31 -13.15 -2.82
N ASN A 128 -5.65 -12.97 -3.96
CA ASN A 128 -4.68 -13.95 -4.48
C ASN A 128 -3.38 -13.99 -3.66
N TYR A 129 -3.17 -13.00 -2.78
CA TYR A 129 -2.11 -13.03 -1.77
C TYR A 129 -2.57 -13.66 -0.44
N GLY A 130 -3.82 -14.14 -0.39
CA GLY A 130 -4.42 -14.80 0.76
C GLY A 130 -5.45 -13.93 1.50
N PRO A 131 -6.43 -14.56 2.18
CA PRO A 131 -7.48 -13.86 2.91
C PRO A 131 -6.94 -13.01 4.08
N GLN A 132 -5.84 -13.43 4.69
CA GLN A 132 -5.16 -12.65 5.74
C GLN A 132 -4.68 -11.31 5.21
N GLU A 133 -4.05 -11.28 4.03
CA GLU A 133 -3.56 -10.06 3.42
C GLU A 133 -4.70 -9.11 3.04
N ALA A 134 -5.78 -9.64 2.46
CA ALA A 134 -7.00 -8.86 2.21
C ALA A 134 -7.57 -8.26 3.51
N GLY A 135 -7.62 -9.05 4.59
CA GLY A 135 -8.06 -8.60 5.91
C GLY A 135 -7.17 -7.49 6.51
N LEU A 136 -5.86 -7.62 6.40
CA LEU A 136 -4.92 -6.58 6.88
C LEU A 136 -5.05 -5.29 6.06
N ARG A 137 -5.31 -5.38 4.75
CA ARG A 137 -5.62 -4.20 3.92
C ARG A 137 -6.91 -3.52 4.35
N LEU A 138 -7.94 -4.29 4.67
CA LEU A 138 -9.17 -3.73 5.25
C LEU A 138 -8.87 -2.98 6.56
N VAL A 139 -8.10 -3.58 7.46
CA VAL A 139 -7.68 -2.94 8.73
C VAL A 139 -6.92 -1.64 8.47
N GLY A 140 -6.01 -1.59 7.49
CA GLY A 140 -5.30 -0.37 7.11
C GLY A 140 -6.23 0.76 6.66
N HIS A 141 -7.29 0.45 5.91
CA HIS A 141 -8.26 1.46 5.49
C HIS A 141 -9.20 1.90 6.64
N MET A 142 -9.52 1.00 7.57
CA MET A 142 -10.21 1.37 8.81
C MET A 142 -9.35 2.30 9.68
N LEU A 143 -8.04 2.05 9.76
CA LEU A 143 -7.07 2.93 10.40
C LEU A 143 -7.04 4.31 9.73
N TYR A 144 -6.98 4.36 8.39
CA TYR A 144 -7.08 5.61 7.64
C TYR A 144 -8.33 6.41 8.06
N GLY A 145 -9.51 5.79 8.01
CA GLY A 145 -10.76 6.47 8.34
C GLY A 145 -10.84 6.97 9.78
N THR A 146 -10.27 6.21 10.72
CA THR A 146 -10.20 6.58 12.14
C THR A 146 -9.28 7.78 12.36
N VAL A 147 -8.07 7.76 11.80
CA VAL A 147 -7.09 8.86 11.92
C VAL A 147 -7.60 10.12 11.23
N MET A 148 -8.20 9.97 10.04
CA MET A 148 -8.84 11.07 9.31
C MET A 148 -9.90 11.75 10.19
N ALA A 149 -10.81 10.97 10.77
CA ALA A 149 -11.86 11.48 11.63
C ALA A 149 -11.33 12.21 12.87
N ALA A 150 -10.29 11.66 13.50
CA ALA A 150 -9.66 12.24 14.67
C ALA A 150 -9.03 13.61 14.35
N ILE A 151 -8.18 13.66 13.33
CA ILE A 151 -7.42 14.86 12.97
C ILE A 151 -8.36 15.93 12.43
N TYR A 152 -9.30 15.58 11.55
CA TYR A 152 -10.26 16.54 11.01
C TYR A 152 -11.09 17.18 12.13
N SER A 153 -11.62 16.37 13.05
CA SER A 153 -12.40 16.88 14.17
C SER A 153 -11.57 17.77 15.10
N ALA A 154 -10.32 17.40 15.38
CA ALA A 154 -9.41 18.21 16.20
C ALA A 154 -9.11 19.58 15.54
N LEU A 155 -8.82 19.61 14.24
CA LEU A 155 -8.51 20.85 13.49
C LEU A 155 -9.73 21.78 13.33
N LYS A 156 -10.95 21.23 13.37
CA LYS A 156 -12.18 22.03 13.42
C LYS A 156 -12.42 22.65 14.80
N VAL A 157 -12.03 21.95 15.87
CA VAL A 157 -12.16 22.46 17.25
C VAL A 157 -11.15 23.56 17.52
N ASP A 158 -9.88 23.36 17.12
CA ASP A 158 -8.82 24.34 17.30
C ASP A 158 -8.01 24.57 16.01
N PRO A 159 -8.35 25.61 15.24
CA PRO A 159 -7.64 25.99 14.02
C PRO A 159 -6.17 26.39 14.23
N ALA A 160 -5.75 26.74 15.44
CA ALA A 160 -4.40 27.26 15.70
C ALA A 160 -3.30 26.23 15.36
N TYR A 161 -3.63 24.95 15.33
CA TYR A 161 -2.68 23.87 15.01
C TYR A 161 -2.51 23.58 13.51
N ARG A 162 -3.26 24.23 12.61
CA ARG A 162 -3.28 23.89 11.18
C ARG A 162 -1.92 24.00 10.51
N THR A 163 -1.22 25.13 10.66
CA THR A 163 0.07 25.36 10.01
C THR A 163 1.13 24.36 10.50
N ALA A 164 1.16 24.09 11.80
CA ALA A 164 2.07 23.11 12.39
C ALA A 164 1.73 21.67 11.95
N ALA A 165 0.44 21.33 11.89
CA ALA A 165 -0.03 20.03 11.44
C ALA A 165 0.29 19.79 9.96
N LEU A 166 0.10 20.80 9.10
CA LEU A 166 0.45 20.73 7.69
C LEU A 166 1.96 20.54 7.50
N ALA A 167 2.78 21.35 8.16
CA ALA A 167 4.24 21.24 8.08
C ALA A 167 4.72 19.84 8.55
N THR A 168 4.15 19.35 9.66
CA THR A 168 4.45 18.01 10.18
C THR A 168 4.05 16.93 9.18
N ALA A 169 2.84 16.99 8.62
CA ALA A 169 2.38 16.04 7.62
C ALA A 169 3.32 16.00 6.40
N VAL A 170 3.70 17.15 5.85
CA VAL A 170 4.62 17.23 4.71
C VAL A 170 5.98 16.61 5.03
N VAL A 171 6.58 16.97 6.17
CA VAL A 171 7.89 16.42 6.60
C VAL A 171 7.80 14.92 6.83
N SER A 172 6.73 14.44 7.47
CA SER A 172 6.48 13.02 7.69
C SER A 172 6.36 12.26 6.37
N VAL A 173 5.60 12.77 5.39
CA VAL A 173 5.47 12.13 4.06
C VAL A 173 6.83 12.04 3.36
N VAL A 174 7.60 13.13 3.31
CA VAL A 174 8.94 13.12 2.70
C VAL A 174 9.86 12.14 3.43
N GLY A 175 9.86 12.17 4.76
CA GLY A 175 10.65 11.25 5.59
C GLY A 175 10.28 9.78 5.36
N LEU A 176 8.99 9.48 5.20
CA LEU A 176 8.52 8.13 4.90
C LEU A 176 8.93 7.66 3.52
N VAL A 177 8.83 8.52 2.50
CA VAL A 177 9.30 8.19 1.14
C VAL A 177 10.78 7.82 1.17
N VAL A 178 11.61 8.62 1.86
CA VAL A 178 13.05 8.35 2.00
C VAL A 178 13.31 7.08 2.81
N LEU A 179 12.62 6.87 3.92
CA LEU A 179 12.74 5.66 4.74
C LEU A 179 12.34 4.41 3.95
N TYR A 180 11.21 4.47 3.26
CA TYR A 180 10.70 3.40 2.41
C TYR A 180 11.72 3.02 1.34
N GLN A 181 12.24 4.02 0.61
CA GLN A 181 13.29 3.79 -0.39
C GLN A 181 14.50 3.09 0.21
N ARG A 182 14.98 3.51 1.39
CA ARG A 182 16.16 2.90 2.03
C ARG A 182 15.90 1.46 2.44
N LEU A 183 14.78 1.18 3.10
CA LEU A 183 14.45 -0.17 3.56
C LEU A 183 14.34 -1.15 2.38
N PHE A 184 13.68 -0.73 1.29
CA PHE A 184 13.52 -1.59 0.12
C PHE A 184 14.80 -1.74 -0.70
N GLN A 185 15.58 -0.67 -0.86
CA GLN A 185 16.91 -0.78 -1.50
C GLN A 185 17.83 -1.71 -0.71
N GLN A 186 17.80 -1.66 0.63
CA GLN A 186 18.58 -2.57 1.46
C GLN A 186 18.11 -4.03 1.31
N GLY A 187 16.80 -4.27 1.29
CA GLY A 187 16.24 -5.61 1.06
C GLY A 187 16.63 -6.19 -0.30
N GLU A 188 16.58 -5.39 -1.38
CA GLU A 188 17.03 -5.83 -2.71
C GLU A 188 18.54 -6.14 -2.72
N LEU A 189 19.36 -5.34 -2.04
CA LEU A 189 20.80 -5.60 -1.92
C LEU A 189 21.12 -6.86 -1.11
N GLU A 190 20.39 -7.12 -0.03
CA GLU A 190 20.56 -8.35 0.77
C GLU A 190 20.15 -9.59 -0.02
N ILE A 191 19.02 -9.53 -0.75
CA ILE A 191 18.60 -10.62 -1.64
C ILE A 191 19.66 -10.85 -2.72
N ARG A 192 20.24 -9.80 -3.33
CA ARG A 192 21.35 -9.96 -4.28
C ARG A 192 22.57 -10.62 -3.65
N ARG A 193 22.96 -10.22 -2.44
CA ARG A 193 24.10 -10.83 -1.71
C ARG A 193 23.84 -12.28 -1.33
N GLN A 194 22.61 -12.63 -0.94
CA GLN A 194 22.23 -14.00 -0.58
C GLN A 194 21.99 -14.89 -1.81
N GLY A 195 21.51 -14.31 -2.92
CA GLY A 195 21.40 -14.96 -4.23
C GLY A 195 22.75 -15.24 -4.89
N GLN A 196 23.80 -14.51 -4.49
CA GLN A 196 25.21 -14.86 -4.74
C GLN A 196 25.72 -15.98 -3.81
N ALA A 197 24.85 -16.90 -3.39
CA ALA A 197 25.30 -18.17 -2.84
C ALA A 197 26.19 -18.87 -3.89
N PRO A 198 27.38 -19.35 -3.51
CA PRO A 198 28.32 -19.96 -4.44
C PRO A 198 27.65 -21.20 -5.03
N THR A 199 27.45 -21.23 -6.35
CA THR A 199 26.83 -22.29 -7.17
C THR A 199 25.32 -22.22 -7.47
N GLN A 200 24.67 -21.05 -7.45
CA GLN A 200 23.49 -20.91 -8.32
C GLN A 200 23.94 -20.87 -9.78
N ARG A 201 23.74 -21.98 -10.49
CA ARG A 201 23.88 -22.07 -11.95
C ARG A 201 23.14 -20.88 -12.55
N HIS A 202 23.81 -20.08 -13.39
CA HIS A 202 23.14 -19.03 -14.17
C HIS A 202 22.05 -19.70 -15.01
N LEU A 203 20.81 -19.62 -14.53
CA LEU A 203 19.64 -20.03 -15.29
C LEU A 203 19.38 -18.96 -16.34
N SER A 204 19.14 -19.38 -17.57
CA SER A 204 18.59 -18.52 -18.62
C SER A 204 17.22 -17.97 -18.19
N THR A 205 16.80 -16.87 -18.81
CA THR A 205 15.47 -16.29 -18.57
C THR A 205 14.36 -17.34 -18.72
N ASP A 206 14.44 -18.19 -19.74
CA ASP A 206 13.46 -19.25 -19.99
C ASP A 206 13.44 -20.32 -18.89
N GLU A 207 14.61 -20.69 -18.35
CA GLU A 207 14.70 -21.64 -17.24
C GLU A 207 14.11 -21.06 -15.95
N VAL A 208 14.31 -19.76 -15.70
CA VAL A 208 13.70 -19.06 -14.56
C VAL A 208 12.18 -19.01 -14.70
N LEU A 209 11.68 -18.67 -15.89
CA LEU A 209 10.24 -18.66 -16.19
C LEU A 209 9.63 -20.05 -16.01
N ALA A 210 10.28 -21.09 -16.54
CA ALA A 210 9.84 -22.47 -16.39
C ALA A 210 9.87 -22.93 -14.92
N ALA A 211 10.88 -22.52 -14.14
CA ALA A 211 10.95 -22.81 -12.72
C ALA A 211 9.83 -22.13 -11.93
N ARG A 212 9.54 -20.86 -12.22
CA ARG A 212 8.42 -20.12 -11.62
C ARG A 212 7.07 -20.76 -11.96
N ALA A 213 6.86 -21.13 -13.23
CA ALA A 213 5.66 -21.82 -13.66
C ALA A 213 5.45 -23.15 -12.91
N ARG A 214 6.51 -23.94 -12.71
CA ARG A 214 6.45 -25.17 -11.90
C ARG A 214 6.09 -24.89 -10.44
N VAL A 215 6.73 -23.90 -9.80
CA VAL A 215 6.42 -23.54 -8.40
C VAL A 215 4.97 -23.08 -8.26
N GLN A 216 4.47 -22.29 -9.21
CA GLN A 216 3.07 -21.86 -9.25
C GLN A 216 2.11 -23.03 -9.44
N GLN A 217 2.39 -23.93 -10.39
CA GLN A 217 1.58 -25.12 -10.62
C GLN A 217 1.47 -25.98 -9.36
N ARG A 218 2.59 -26.21 -8.65
CA ARG A 218 2.60 -26.96 -7.39
C ARG A 218 1.76 -26.30 -6.29
N PHE A 219 1.79 -24.98 -6.22
CA PHE A 219 0.93 -24.23 -5.30
C PHE A 219 -0.56 -24.34 -5.67
N GLU A 220 -0.89 -24.18 -6.95
CA GLU A 220 -2.28 -24.33 -7.46
C GLU A 220 -2.81 -25.75 -7.26
N GLN A 221 -1.94 -26.76 -7.28
CA GLN A 221 -2.26 -28.16 -6.98
C GLN A 221 -2.33 -28.47 -5.47
N GLY A 222 -1.99 -27.50 -4.60
CA GLY A 222 -1.96 -27.68 -3.15
C GLY A 222 -0.78 -28.52 -2.64
N GLU A 223 0.25 -28.77 -3.45
CA GLU A 223 1.43 -29.53 -3.05
C GLU A 223 2.35 -28.78 -2.09
N ILE A 224 2.31 -27.44 -2.14
CA ILE A 224 3.12 -26.57 -1.29
C ILE A 224 2.23 -25.50 -0.66
N THR A 225 2.59 -25.11 0.56
CA THR A 225 1.92 -24.01 1.27
C THR A 225 2.18 -22.67 0.58
N PHE A 226 1.35 -21.65 0.87
CA PHE A 226 1.58 -20.29 0.35
C PHE A 226 2.95 -19.74 0.78
N ASP A 227 3.38 -20.02 2.01
CA ASP A 227 4.69 -19.61 2.51
C ASP A 227 5.83 -20.28 1.74
N GLU A 228 5.72 -21.57 1.43
CA GLU A 228 6.68 -22.27 0.59
C GLU A 228 6.66 -21.76 -0.85
N TYR A 229 5.47 -21.49 -1.40
CA TYR A 229 5.32 -20.86 -2.71
C TYR A 229 6.03 -19.51 -2.76
N GLN A 230 5.79 -18.63 -1.79
CA GLN A 230 6.45 -17.32 -1.73
C GLN A 230 7.97 -17.45 -1.57
N ARG A 231 8.44 -18.41 -0.76
CA ARG A 231 9.87 -18.67 -0.55
C ARG A 231 10.55 -19.17 -1.83
N GLN A 232 9.96 -20.18 -2.48
CA GLN A 232 10.48 -20.75 -3.73
C GLN A 232 10.39 -19.75 -4.89
N ARG A 233 9.30 -18.99 -5.01
CA ARG A 233 9.19 -17.94 -6.05
C ARG A 233 10.27 -16.86 -5.91
N ARG A 234 10.60 -16.47 -4.67
CA ARG A 234 11.69 -15.52 -4.38
C ARG A 234 13.07 -16.07 -4.72
N SER A 235 13.31 -17.38 -4.58
CA SER A 235 14.59 -17.99 -4.98
C SER A 235 14.82 -18.00 -6.50
N TYR A 236 13.76 -17.75 -7.30
CA TYR A 236 13.83 -17.61 -8.75
C TYR A 236 13.64 -16.15 -9.20
N ALA A 237 13.98 -15.16 -8.37
CA ALA A 237 13.98 -13.77 -8.80
C ALA A 237 15.00 -13.56 -9.92
N ILE A 238 14.52 -13.15 -11.11
CA ILE A 238 15.39 -12.66 -12.18
C ILE A 238 16.03 -11.38 -11.64
N ASP A 239 17.35 -11.34 -11.60
CA ASP A 239 18.08 -10.11 -11.30
C ASP A 239 17.75 -9.11 -12.43
N PRO A 240 17.11 -7.96 -12.15
CA PRO A 240 16.68 -7.02 -13.19
C PRO A 240 17.86 -6.39 -13.95
#